data_AF-A0AAW8G8V5-F1
#
_entry.id   AF-A0AAW8G8V5-F1
#
_cell.length_a   1.000
_cell.length_b   1.000
_cell.length_c   1.000
_cell.angle_alpha   90.00
_cell.angle_beta   90.00
_cell.angle_gamma   90.00
#
_symmetry.space_group_name_H-M   'P 1'
#
loop_
_entity.id
_entity.type
_entity.pdbx_description
1 polymer ?
#
loop_
_entity_poly.entity_id
_entity_poly.type
_entity_poly.pdbx_seq_one_letter_code
_entity_poly.pdbx_strand_id
1 'polypeptide(L)' 'MEKSILFFIVIFAAVLFWKVHHQIGKVFLLNQIINEYLTSGFFKNHDFVAVENLKTQEAVIIDAAIYDYFRINRLPM' A
#
# COMPACT_ATOMS: atom_id res chain seq x y z
N MET A 1 36.70 -5.73 -1.53
CA MET A 1 35.87 -6.93 -1.76
C MET A 1 34.92 -7.20 -0.59
N GLU A 2 35.41 -7.23 0.66
CA GLU A 2 34.56 -7.45 1.86
C GLU A 2 33.45 -6.42 2.08
N LYS A 3 33.71 -5.12 1.85
CA LYS A 3 32.70 -4.06 2.05
C LYS A 3 31.49 -4.19 1.11
N SER A 4 31.68 -4.72 -0.10
CA SER A 4 30.57 -4.93 -1.05
C SER A 4 29.67 -6.10 -0.63
N ILE A 5 30.25 -7.16 -0.08
CA ILE A 5 29.49 -8.32 0.41
C ILE A 5 28.63 -7.93 1.61
N LEU A 6 29.19 -7.15 2.54
CA LEU A 6 28.46 -6.66 3.70
C LEU A 6 27.28 -5.76 3.29
N PHE A 7 27.45 -4.91 2.28
CA PHE A 7 26.39 -4.05 1.74
C PHE A 7 25.24 -4.87 1.13
N PHE A 8 25.56 -5.91 0.35
CA PHE A 8 24.56 -6.83 -0.20
C PHE A 8 23.80 -7.59 0.89
N ILE A 9 24.50 -8.08 1.92
CA ILE A 9 23.86 -8.79 3.06
C ILE A 9 22.93 -7.85 3.83
N VAL A 10 23.33 -6.60 4.08
CA VAL A 10 22.49 -5.63 4.78
C VAL A 10 21.24 -5.29 3.98
N ILE A 11 21.35 -5.09 2.66
CA ILE A 11 20.16 -4.87 1.81
C ILE A 11 19.25 -6.10 1.81
N PHE A 12 19.81 -7.30 1.64
CA PHE A 12 19.01 -8.52 1.58
C PHE A 12 18.34 -8.83 2.94
N ALA A 13 19.05 -8.61 4.05
CA ALA A 13 18.50 -8.73 5.40
C ALA A 13 17.45 -7.66 5.70
N ALA A 14 17.62 -6.43 5.19
CA ALA A 14 16.61 -5.39 5.30
C ALA A 14 15.34 -5.77 4.54
N VAL A 15 15.45 -6.38 3.35
CA VAL A 15 14.31 -6.81 2.52
C VAL A 15 13.60 -8.05 3.07
N LEU A 16 14.30 -8.94 3.80
CA LEU A 16 13.73 -10.16 4.39
C LEU A 16 12.54 -9.91 5.34
N PHE A 17 12.46 -8.73 5.96
CA PHE A 17 11.39 -8.39 6.89
C PHE A 17 10.23 -7.63 6.25
N TRP A 18 10.27 -7.35 4.95
CA TRP A 18 9.17 -6.67 4.27
C TRP A 18 8.38 -7.63 3.41
N LYS A 19 7.06 -7.54 3.50
CA LYS A 19 6.12 -8.32 2.70
C LYS A 19 5.23 -7.40 1.89
N VAL A 20 5.07 -7.72 0.62
CA VAL A 20 4.26 -6.92 -0.31
C VAL A 20 2.97 -7.68 -0.63
N HIS A 21 1.86 -6.99 -0.52
CA HIS A 21 0.52 -7.52 -0.75
C HIS A 21 -0.25 -6.64 -1.73
N HIS A 22 -0.75 -7.25 -2.79
CA HIS A 22 -1.80 -6.63 -3.59
C HIS A 22 -3.14 -6.75 -2.85
N GLN A 23 -3.88 -5.65 -2.76
CA GLN A 23 -5.15 -5.57 -2.06
C GLN A 23 -6.17 -4.83 -2.91
N ILE A 24 -7.44 -5.18 -2.73
CA ILE A 24 -8.56 -4.53 -3.42
C ILE A 24 -9.32 -3.70 -2.39
N GLY A 25 -9.28 -2.38 -2.57
CA GLY A 25 -10.02 -1.40 -1.76
C GLY A 25 -11.49 -1.40 -2.14
N LYS A 26 -12.35 -1.70 -1.16
CA LYS A 26 -13.80 -1.52 -1.27
C LYS A 26 -14.19 -0.21 -0.60
N VAL A 27 -15.03 0.58 -1.26
CA VAL A 27 -15.53 1.82 -0.69
C VAL A 27 -16.83 1.57 0.05
N PHE A 28 -16.89 2.00 1.31
CA PHE A 28 -18.07 1.89 2.15
C PHE A 28 -18.63 3.28 2.47
N LEU A 29 -19.95 3.44 2.35
CA LEU A 29 -20.69 4.61 2.82
C LEU A 29 -21.89 4.12 3.62
N LEU A 30 -22.10 4.67 4.82
CA LEU A 30 -23.20 4.26 5.70
C LEU A 30 -23.30 2.72 5.88
N ASN A 31 -22.14 2.07 6.02
CA ASN A 31 -22.02 0.62 6.17
C ASN A 31 -22.48 -0.23 4.96
N GLN A 32 -22.64 0.40 3.78
CA GLN A 32 -22.93 -0.28 2.52
C GLN A 32 -21.80 -0.11 1.51
N ILE A 33 -21.57 -1.12 0.67
CA ILE A 33 -20.57 -1.09 -0.39
C ILE A 33 -21.12 -0.27 -1.54
N ILE A 34 -20.64 0.96 -1.72
CA ILE A 34 -21.20 1.87 -2.73
C ILE A 34 -20.86 1.46 -4.17
N ASN A 35 -19.79 0.67 -4.34
CA ASN A 35 -19.33 0.19 -5.63
C ASN A 35 -20.37 -0.73 -6.31
N GLU A 36 -21.33 -1.27 -5.55
CA GLU A 36 -22.44 -2.07 -6.06
C GLU A 36 -23.58 -1.20 -6.60
N TYR A 37 -23.65 0.07 -6.19
CA TYR A 37 -24.74 1.01 -6.52
C TYR A 37 -24.31 2.12 -7.48
N LEU A 38 -23.01 2.47 -7.50
CA LEU A 38 -22.47 3.56 -8.29
C LEU A 38 -21.57 3.01 -9.41
N THR A 39 -22.01 3.18 -10.67
CA THR A 39 -21.31 2.64 -11.84
C THR A 39 -20.25 3.57 -12.43
N SER A 40 -20.10 4.78 -11.88
CA SER A 40 -19.07 5.73 -12.32
C SER A 40 -17.67 5.17 -12.07
N GLY A 41 -16.75 5.40 -13.00
CA GLY A 41 -15.35 4.96 -12.91
C GLY A 41 -14.63 5.44 -11.64
N PHE A 42 -15.10 6.53 -11.05
CA PHE A 42 -14.61 7.07 -9.79
C PHE A 42 -14.81 6.10 -8.61
N PHE A 43 -15.95 5.40 -8.55
CA PHE A 43 -16.33 4.51 -7.44
C PHE A 43 -16.05 3.03 -7.74
N LYS A 44 -15.14 2.73 -8.69
CA LYS A 44 -14.73 1.34 -8.92
C LYS A 44 -13.90 0.84 -7.73
N ASN A 45 -13.76 -0.48 -7.63
CA ASN A 45 -12.76 -1.06 -6.75
C ASN A 45 -11.38 -0.57 -7.21
N HIS A 46 -10.58 -0.11 -6.26
CA HIS A 46 -9.23 0.34 -6.55
C HIS A 46 -8.24 -0.68 -6.02
N ASP A 47 -7.26 -0.98 -6.85
CA ASP A 47 -6.15 -1.82 -6.47
C ASP A 47 -5.13 -0.96 -5.72
N PHE A 48 -4.67 -1.44 -4.57
CA PHE A 48 -3.60 -0.80 -3.83
C PHE A 48 -2.58 -1.83 -3.36
N VAL A 49 -1.38 -1.35 -3.06
CA VAL A 49 -0.28 -2.18 -2.57
C VAL A 49 -0.04 -1.85 -1.11
N ALA A 50 -0.07 -2.88 -0.26
CA ALA A 50 0.37 -2.78 1.12
C ALA A 50 1.78 -3.36 1.24
N VAL A 51 2.68 -2.60 1.86
CA VAL A 51 4.05 -3.02 2.17
C VAL A 51 4.17 -3.09 3.69
N GLU A 52 4.27 -4.30 4.23
CA GLU A 52 4.26 -4.56 5.67
C GLU A 52 5.65 -4.94 6.16
N ASN A 53 6.11 -4.31 7.24
CA ASN A 53 7.31 -4.72 7.96
C ASN A 53 6.93 -5.74 9.04
N LEU A 54 7.31 -6.98 8.84
CA LEU A 54 7.00 -8.09 9.75
C LEU A 54 7.69 -7.97 11.12
N LYS A 55 8.73 -7.12 11.24
CA LYS A 55 9.47 -6.91 12.49
C LYS A 55 8.86 -5.77 13.32
N THR A 56 8.51 -4.66 12.67
CA THR A 56 7.96 -3.47 13.36
C THR A 56 6.44 -3.42 13.38
N GLN A 57 5.78 -4.27 12.58
CA GLN A 57 4.33 -4.24 12.31
C GLN A 57 3.86 -2.94 11.63
N GLU A 58 4.79 -2.13 11.11
CA GLU A 58 4.46 -0.94 10.33
C GLU A 58 3.99 -1.35 8.93
N ALA A 59 2.92 -0.71 8.46
CA ALA A 59 2.39 -0.91 7.12
C ALA A 59 2.40 0.42 6.35
N VAL A 60 2.94 0.39 5.14
CA VAL A 60 2.87 1.50 4.19
C VAL A 60 1.87 1.12 3.11
N ILE A 61 0.83 1.93 2.96
CA ILE A 61 -0.19 1.77 1.92
C ILE A 61 0.16 2.68 0.74
N ILE A 62 0.25 2.09 -0.43
CA ILE A 62 0.54 2.76 -1.70
C ILE A 62 -0.70 2.57 -2.57
N ASP A 63 -1.50 3.62 -2.68
CA ASP A 63 -2.73 3.64 -3.46
C ASP A 63 -2.69 4.85 -4.40
N ALA A 64 -2.73 4.58 -5.71
CA ALA A 64 -2.74 5.62 -6.73
C ALA A 64 -4.05 6.43 -6.72
N ALA A 65 -5.15 5.83 -6.25
CA ALA A 65 -6.47 6.46 -6.18
C ALA A 65 -6.66 7.36 -4.96
N ILE A 66 -5.74 7.37 -3.97
CA ILE A 66 -5.79 8.30 -2.83
C ILE A 66 -5.87 9.74 -3.30
N TYR A 67 -5.08 10.09 -4.33
CA TYR A 67 -5.13 11.42 -4.92
C TYR A 67 -6.48 11.68 -5.59
N ASP A 68 -7.08 10.67 -6.22
CA ASP A 68 -8.37 10.83 -6.89
C ASP A 68 -9.51 11.12 -5.94
N TYR A 69 -9.54 10.42 -4.79
CA TYR A 69 -10.58 10.62 -3.79
C TYR A 69 -10.38 11.86 -2.93
N PHE A 70 -9.15 12.07 -2.45
CA PHE A 70 -8.89 13.02 -1.37
C PHE A 70 -8.03 14.20 -1.81
N ARG A 71 -7.51 14.18 -3.03
CA ARG A 71 -6.53 15.16 -3.53
C ARG A 71 -5.31 15.31 -2.60
N ILE A 72 -4.99 14.23 -1.88
CA ILE A 72 -3.85 14.16 -0.96
C ILE A 72 -2.62 13.72 -1.75
N ASN A 73 -1.64 14.61 -1.88
CA ASN A 73 -0.36 14.33 -2.54
C ASN A 73 0.67 13.68 -1.61
N ARG A 74 0.52 13.84 -0.29
CA ARG A 74 1.46 13.32 0.72
C ARG A 74 0.78 13.21 2.08
N LEU A 75 0.97 12.07 2.75
CA LEU A 75 0.67 11.94 4.18
C LEU A 75 1.95 12.24 4.99
N PRO A 76 1.88 13.06 6.05
CA PRO A 76 2.98 13.14 7.00
C PRO A 76 3.10 11.80 7.74
N MET A 77 4.30 11.24 7.76
CA MET A 77 4.69 10.16 8.68
C MET A 77 4.80 10.71 10.09
#